data_AF-D7DQL0-F1
#
_entry.id   AF-D7DQL0-F1
#
_cell.length_a   1.000
_cell.length_b   1.000
_cell.length_c   1.000
_cell.angle_alpha   90.00
_cell.angle_beta   90.00
_cell.angle_gamma   90.00
#
_symmetry.space_group_name_H-M   'P 1'
#
loop_
_entity.id
_entity.type
_entity.pdbx_description
1 polymer ?
#
loop_
_entity_poly.entity_id
_entity_poly.type
_entity_poly.pdbx_seq_one_letter_code
_entity_poly.pdbx_strand_id
1 'polypeptide(L)'
;MITNSNTIKQDKPKKSQKTQNLEKRIPQIPEQLYNILRKQHYQIEDHSAVKLCGWVRKSFLENKDCYKSKFYGINTHRCVQSTPSVIWCQQQCEFCWRVLPSDLGIDEPNFKEPKWKEPEEVAEDILKMHKTIITGYKGIIDRIGAEKYAEATEPKHVALSLAGEPTMYPYLDELIEIFHKKKMSTFVVSNGVLTDVIEKINPTQLYVSLDATDLESYKKICRGTEQNWNSILDTLDLLHEKKRTCLRTTVIKNINDDLSKFAELYDRANVNFIEVKSYMNVGYSRKRLNLDDMIKHDELIKISKEIEDKSAFEVIDDSQDSRVVLLSNTLENRCINPKIDFENL
;
A
#
# COMPACT_ATOMS: atom_id res chain seq x y z
N MET A 1 10.64 -80.50 -16.79
CA MET A 1 10.08 -79.58 -17.79
C MET A 1 9.03 -78.72 -17.10
N ILE A 2 9.37 -77.43 -16.97
CA ILE A 2 8.50 -76.24 -16.97
C ILE A 2 7.31 -76.21 -15.98
N THR A 3 7.56 -75.60 -14.83
CA THR A 3 6.57 -74.95 -13.97
C THR A 3 6.11 -73.64 -14.62
N ASN A 4 4.81 -73.48 -14.86
CA ASN A 4 4.22 -72.24 -15.37
C ASN A 4 4.08 -71.21 -14.24
N SER A 5 4.88 -70.14 -14.32
CA SER A 5 4.70 -68.92 -13.54
C SER A 5 3.75 -67.97 -14.28
N ASN A 6 2.54 -67.79 -13.74
CA ASN A 6 1.63 -66.73 -14.16
C ASN A 6 2.08 -65.40 -13.53
N THR A 7 2.73 -64.55 -14.32
CA THR A 7 3.08 -63.17 -13.95
C THR A 7 1.85 -62.28 -14.12
N ILE A 8 1.19 -61.95 -13.01
CA ILE A 8 0.14 -60.91 -12.97
C ILE A 8 0.84 -59.56 -13.13
N LYS A 9 0.65 -58.89 -14.28
CA LYS A 9 0.97 -57.47 -14.43
C LYS A 9 0.05 -56.67 -13.51
N GLN A 10 0.61 -56.11 -12.44
CA GLN A 10 -0.08 -55.09 -11.65
C GLN A 10 -0.13 -53.79 -12.46
N ASP A 11 -1.29 -53.48 -13.00
CA ASP A 11 -1.59 -52.14 -13.51
C ASP A 11 -1.52 -51.13 -12.36
N LYS A 12 -0.57 -50.19 -12.45
CA LYS A 12 -0.50 -49.04 -11.54
C LYS A 12 -1.77 -48.19 -11.73
N PRO A 13 -2.45 -47.77 -10.66
CA PRO A 13 -3.62 -46.92 -10.79
C PRO A 13 -3.21 -45.57 -11.40
N LYS A 14 -3.83 -45.22 -12.55
CA LYS A 14 -3.73 -43.89 -13.15
C LYS A 14 -4.24 -42.86 -12.13
N LYS A 15 -3.33 -42.09 -11.52
CA LYS A 15 -3.69 -40.91 -10.74
C LYS A 15 -4.58 -40.00 -11.59
N SER A 16 -5.79 -39.72 -11.11
CA SER A 16 -6.73 -38.85 -11.79
C SER A 16 -6.14 -37.45 -12.01
N GLN A 17 -6.39 -36.83 -13.17
CA GLN A 17 -5.98 -35.45 -13.49
C GLN A 17 -6.45 -34.41 -12.45
N LYS A 18 -7.45 -34.73 -11.62
CA LYS A 18 -7.89 -33.89 -10.50
C LYS A 18 -6.85 -33.78 -9.38
N THR A 19 -6.05 -34.82 -9.13
CA THR A 19 -5.08 -34.83 -8.03
C THR A 19 -3.80 -34.06 -8.39
N GLN A 20 -3.43 -34.00 -9.67
CA GLN A 20 -2.28 -33.22 -10.15
C GLN A 20 -2.52 -31.69 -10.14
N ASN A 21 -3.78 -31.24 -10.13
CA ASN A 21 -4.11 -29.81 -10.01
C ASN A 21 -4.13 -29.29 -8.56
N LEU A 22 -4.12 -30.18 -7.56
CA LEU A 22 -4.12 -29.81 -6.14
C LEU A 22 -2.70 -29.59 -5.59
N GLU A 23 -1.68 -30.24 -6.17
CA GLU A 23 -0.25 -30.00 -5.82
C GLU A 23 0.28 -28.65 -6.35
N LYS A 24 -0.48 -27.93 -7.19
CA LYS A 24 -0.07 -26.66 -7.84
C LYS A 24 -0.36 -25.38 -7.04
N ARG A 25 -0.88 -25.48 -5.81
CA ARG A 25 -1.14 -24.32 -4.96
C ARG A 25 -0.63 -24.58 -3.55
N ILE A 26 0.68 -24.74 -3.38
CA ILE A 26 1.27 -24.41 -2.08
C ILE A 26 1.17 -22.88 -2.00
N PRO A 27 0.33 -22.31 -1.11
CA PRO A 27 0.32 -20.87 -0.97
C PRO A 27 1.71 -20.48 -0.47
N GLN A 28 2.39 -19.56 -1.17
CA GLN A 28 3.68 -18.99 -0.72
C GLN A 28 3.53 -18.29 0.64
N ILE A 29 2.29 -18.06 1.07
CA ILE A 29 1.88 -17.48 2.35
C ILE A 29 1.51 -18.63 3.31
N PRO A 30 2.07 -18.69 4.53
CA PRO A 30 1.67 -19.67 5.53
C PRO A 30 0.15 -19.71 5.75
N GLU A 31 -0.42 -20.91 5.88
CA GLU A 31 -1.89 -21.12 5.92
C GLU A 31 -2.58 -20.28 7.02
N GLN A 32 -1.96 -20.17 8.20
CA GLN A 32 -2.46 -19.34 9.30
C GLN A 32 -2.59 -17.87 8.88
N LEU A 33 -1.59 -17.31 8.19
CA LEU A 33 -1.61 -15.93 7.70
C LEU A 33 -2.61 -15.74 6.59
N TYR A 34 -2.67 -16.68 5.64
CA TYR A 34 -3.68 -16.68 4.58
C TYR A 34 -5.08 -16.58 5.19
N ASN A 35 -5.39 -17.43 6.17
CA ASN A 35 -6.69 -17.43 6.85
C ASN A 35 -6.98 -16.12 7.59
N ILE A 36 -6.00 -15.50 8.24
CA ILE A 36 -6.15 -14.19 8.89
C ILE A 36 -6.48 -13.11 7.84
N LEU A 37 -5.71 -13.04 6.76
CA LEU A 37 -5.91 -12.05 5.70
C LEU A 37 -7.27 -12.23 5.00
N ARG A 38 -7.70 -13.48 4.76
CA ARG A 38 -9.03 -13.78 4.21
C ARG A 38 -10.15 -13.34 5.15
N LYS A 39 -10.03 -13.57 6.46
CA LYS A 39 -10.98 -13.05 7.48
C LYS A 39 -11.03 -11.52 7.49
N GLN A 40 -9.94 -10.86 7.10
CA GLN A 40 -9.87 -9.39 6.94
C GLN A 40 -10.31 -8.90 5.55
N HIS A 41 -10.92 -9.79 4.74
CA HIS A 41 -11.46 -9.52 3.41
C HIS A 41 -10.43 -9.20 2.31
N TYR A 42 -9.18 -9.60 2.48
CA TYR A 42 -8.19 -9.56 1.40
C TYR A 42 -8.51 -10.64 0.38
N GLN A 43 -8.66 -10.31 -0.90
CA GLN A 43 -8.45 -11.25 -2.00
C GLN A 43 -6.96 -11.45 -2.19
N ILE A 44 -6.53 -12.68 -2.38
CA ILE A 44 -5.12 -13.07 -2.40
C ILE A 44 -4.92 -14.04 -3.55
N GLU A 45 -3.96 -13.74 -4.42
CA GLU A 45 -3.45 -14.64 -5.44
C GLU A 45 -1.93 -14.65 -5.32
N ASP A 46 -1.39 -15.78 -4.90
CA ASP A 46 0.04 -15.98 -4.64
C ASP A 46 0.61 -14.93 -3.65
N HIS A 47 1.52 -14.07 -4.10
CA HIS A 47 2.14 -13.01 -3.30
C HIS A 47 1.42 -11.64 -3.41
N SER A 48 0.39 -11.55 -4.26
CA SER A 48 -0.37 -10.32 -4.52
C SER A 48 -1.70 -10.32 -3.77
N ALA A 49 -2.19 -9.14 -3.42
CA ALA A 49 -3.49 -9.00 -2.78
C ALA A 49 -4.23 -7.73 -3.16
N VAL A 50 -5.56 -7.80 -3.07
CA VAL A 50 -6.50 -6.68 -3.24
C VAL A 50 -7.50 -6.68 -2.10
N LYS A 51 -7.85 -5.49 -1.63
CA LYS A 51 -8.93 -5.32 -0.64
C LYS A 51 -9.74 -4.09 -1.01
N LEU A 52 -11.05 -4.15 -0.84
CA LEU A 52 -11.88 -2.98 -1.04
C LEU A 52 -11.53 -1.91 0.01
N CYS A 53 -11.14 -0.73 -0.45
CA CYS A 53 -10.98 0.40 0.46
C CYS A 53 -12.32 0.73 1.12
N GLY A 54 -12.32 0.99 2.43
CA GLY A 54 -13.52 1.40 3.16
C GLY A 54 -14.20 2.63 2.56
N TRP A 55 -13.41 3.51 1.93
CA TRP A 55 -13.91 4.69 1.22
C TRP A 55 -14.68 4.37 -0.06
N VAL A 56 -14.34 3.29 -0.78
CA VAL A 56 -15.14 2.84 -1.94
C VAL A 56 -16.53 2.42 -1.47
N ARG A 57 -16.61 1.69 -0.35
CA ARG A 57 -17.90 1.32 0.24
C ARG A 57 -18.72 2.54 0.64
N LYS A 58 -18.11 3.56 1.26
CA LYS A 58 -18.77 4.83 1.59
C LYS A 58 -19.21 5.60 0.34
N SER A 59 -18.40 5.62 -0.72
CA SER A 59 -18.76 6.23 -2.01
C SER A 59 -19.96 5.54 -2.66
N PHE A 60 -20.06 4.21 -2.54
CA PHE A 60 -21.20 3.44 -3.03
C PHE A 60 -22.49 3.62 -2.23
N LEU A 61 -22.41 3.62 -0.89
CA LEU A 61 -23.60 3.54 -0.04
C LEU A 61 -24.03 4.90 0.52
N GLU A 62 -23.11 5.87 0.56
CA GLU A 62 -23.32 7.16 1.23
C GLU A 62 -22.94 8.34 0.33
N ASN A 63 -22.51 8.11 -0.93
CA ASN A 63 -22.00 9.15 -1.83
C ASN A 63 -20.88 10.01 -1.21
N LYS A 64 -20.03 9.41 -0.36
CA LYS A 64 -18.88 10.10 0.26
C LYS A 64 -17.58 9.74 -0.42
N ASP A 65 -16.82 10.76 -0.76
CA ASP A 65 -15.49 10.62 -1.34
C ASP A 65 -14.36 10.61 -0.31
N CYS A 66 -13.23 10.02 -0.68
CA CYS A 66 -12.04 10.00 0.16
C CYS A 66 -11.24 11.31 0.05
N TYR A 67 -10.34 11.54 1.01
CA TYR A 67 -9.49 12.73 1.01
C TYR A 67 -8.65 12.88 -0.27
N LYS A 68 -8.25 11.78 -0.92
CA LYS A 68 -7.48 11.85 -2.18
C LYS A 68 -8.32 12.39 -3.34
N SER A 69 -9.64 12.19 -3.31
CA SER A 69 -10.54 12.84 -4.27
C SER A 69 -10.51 14.36 -4.05
N LYS A 70 -10.63 14.78 -2.78
CA LYS A 70 -10.51 16.19 -2.38
C LYS A 70 -9.16 16.81 -2.77
N PHE A 71 -8.04 16.14 -2.51
CA PHE A 71 -6.71 16.70 -2.76
C PHE A 71 -6.28 16.61 -4.22
N TYR A 72 -6.42 15.43 -4.83
CA TYR A 72 -5.77 15.11 -6.10
C TYR A 72 -6.74 14.91 -7.27
N GLY A 73 -8.05 14.91 -7.00
CA GLY A 73 -9.08 14.74 -8.03
C GLY A 73 -9.31 13.28 -8.45
N ILE A 74 -8.85 12.30 -7.66
CA ILE A 74 -9.17 10.89 -7.97
C ILE A 74 -10.65 10.61 -7.77
N ASN A 75 -11.18 9.65 -8.54
CA ASN A 75 -12.52 9.13 -8.32
C ASN A 75 -12.47 7.97 -7.32
N THR A 76 -13.06 8.15 -6.14
CA THR A 76 -12.94 7.21 -5.01
C THR A 76 -13.34 5.79 -5.41
N HIS A 77 -14.49 5.62 -6.06
CA HIS A 77 -15.04 4.30 -6.44
C HIS A 77 -14.31 3.64 -7.61
N ARG A 78 -13.43 4.36 -8.31
CA ARG A 78 -12.64 3.84 -9.44
C ARG A 78 -11.20 3.49 -9.04
N CYS A 79 -10.93 3.39 -7.74
CA CYS A 79 -9.62 3.03 -7.19
C CYS A 79 -9.53 1.54 -6.84
N VAL A 80 -8.44 0.90 -7.26
CA VAL A 80 -8.03 -0.45 -6.84
C VAL A 80 -6.98 -0.32 -5.75
N GLN A 81 -7.29 -0.72 -4.51
CA GLN A 81 -6.30 -0.80 -3.45
C GLN A 81 -5.66 -2.20 -3.46
N SER A 82 -4.36 -2.25 -3.77
CA SER A 82 -3.64 -3.50 -3.99
C SER A 82 -2.20 -3.47 -3.47
N THR A 83 -1.53 -4.61 -3.53
CA THR A 83 -0.09 -4.78 -3.29
C THR A 83 0.41 -6.01 -4.06
N PRO A 84 1.62 -5.96 -4.66
CA PRO A 84 2.27 -7.11 -5.26
C PRO A 84 3.08 -7.94 -4.23
N SER A 85 3.15 -7.49 -2.98
CA SER A 85 3.97 -8.08 -1.91
C SER A 85 3.22 -8.01 -0.59
N VAL A 86 2.24 -8.89 -0.38
CA VAL A 86 1.25 -8.70 0.71
C VAL A 86 1.80 -8.88 2.14
N ILE A 87 2.79 -9.75 2.35
CA ILE A 87 3.34 -10.06 3.69
C ILE A 87 4.83 -9.78 3.86
N TRP A 88 5.54 -9.35 2.81
CA TRP A 88 6.98 -9.08 2.87
C TRP A 88 7.22 -7.57 2.98
N CYS A 89 7.96 -7.17 4.01
CA CYS A 89 8.34 -5.78 4.29
C CYS A 89 9.50 -5.77 5.28
N GLN A 90 10.52 -4.95 5.05
CA GLN A 90 11.70 -4.86 5.91
C GLN A 90 11.40 -4.26 7.29
N GLN A 91 10.24 -3.63 7.47
CA GLN A 91 9.82 -2.94 8.68
C GLN A 91 8.69 -3.70 9.42
N GLN A 92 8.59 -3.46 10.72
CA GLN A 92 7.58 -4.02 11.62
C GLN A 92 6.92 -2.92 12.46
N CYS A 93 6.43 -1.88 11.80
CA CYS A 93 6.00 -0.64 12.46
C CYS A 93 4.89 -0.86 13.50
N GLU A 94 4.95 -0.11 14.60
CA GLU A 94 3.96 -0.15 15.70
C GLU A 94 2.54 0.10 15.18
N PHE A 95 2.39 1.07 14.29
CA PHE A 95 1.10 1.49 13.71
C PHE A 95 0.63 0.64 12.53
N CYS A 96 1.42 -0.35 12.06
CA CYS A 96 1.05 -1.13 10.90
C CYS A 96 -0.28 -1.85 11.14
N TRP A 97 -1.27 -1.75 10.26
CA TRP A 97 -2.56 -2.44 10.48
C TRP A 97 -2.49 -3.94 10.14
N ARG A 98 -1.47 -4.35 9.39
CA ARG A 98 -1.23 -5.74 9.01
C ARG A 98 -0.77 -6.55 10.22
N VAL A 99 -1.10 -7.84 10.22
CA VAL A 99 -0.50 -8.84 11.09
C VAL A 99 1.00 -8.97 10.80
N LEU A 100 1.82 -8.76 11.82
CA LEU A 100 3.28 -8.91 11.76
C LEU A 100 3.71 -10.31 12.23
N PRO A 101 4.90 -10.80 11.85
CA PRO A 101 5.45 -12.04 12.39
C PRO A 101 5.45 -12.07 13.92
N SER A 102 5.87 -10.96 14.54
CA SER A 102 5.89 -10.79 16.00
C SER A 102 4.50 -10.91 16.66
N ASP A 103 3.41 -10.56 15.97
CA ASP A 103 2.04 -10.75 16.50
C ASP A 103 1.63 -12.22 16.60
N LEU A 104 2.36 -13.09 15.92
CA LEU A 104 2.16 -14.54 15.87
C LEU A 104 3.20 -15.31 16.69
N GLY A 105 4.11 -14.61 17.39
CA GLY A 105 5.21 -15.24 18.11
C GLY A 105 6.23 -15.91 17.19
N ILE A 106 6.40 -15.39 15.98
CA ILE A 106 7.43 -15.82 15.03
C ILE A 106 8.66 -14.95 15.25
N ASP A 107 9.80 -15.58 15.54
CA ASP A 107 11.06 -14.89 15.85
C ASP A 107 11.74 -14.35 14.58
N GLU A 108 11.51 -14.98 13.43
CA GLU A 108 12.03 -14.48 12.16
C GLU A 108 11.35 -13.14 11.78
N PRO A 109 12.14 -12.08 11.51
CA PRO A 109 11.58 -10.77 11.22
C PRO A 109 10.90 -10.71 9.85
N ASN A 110 11.24 -11.64 8.94
CA ASN A 110 10.73 -11.70 7.58
C ASN A 110 10.44 -13.14 7.15
N PHE A 111 9.40 -13.30 6.35
CA PHE A 111 9.12 -14.54 5.64
C PHE A 111 10.11 -14.72 4.50
N LYS A 112 10.42 -15.98 4.17
CA LYS A 112 11.16 -16.30 2.95
C LYS A 112 10.42 -15.72 1.74
N GLU A 113 11.16 -15.07 0.85
CA GLU A 113 10.59 -14.51 -0.36
C GLU A 113 9.98 -15.60 -1.26
N PRO A 114 8.86 -15.29 -1.93
CA PRO A 114 8.18 -16.23 -2.81
C PRO A 114 8.95 -16.33 -4.14
N LYS A 115 8.53 -17.28 -4.98
CA LYS A 115 8.81 -17.13 -6.41
C LYS A 115 7.90 -16.02 -6.95
N TRP A 116 8.49 -14.88 -7.27
CA TRP A 116 7.78 -13.74 -7.86
C TRP A 116 7.22 -14.11 -9.25
N LYS A 117 5.94 -13.79 -9.50
CA LYS A 117 5.29 -13.89 -10.80
C LYS A 117 5.67 -12.72 -11.70
N GLU A 118 5.54 -12.93 -13.01
CA GLU A 118 5.72 -11.89 -14.02
C GLU A 118 4.68 -10.75 -13.86
N PRO A 119 5.04 -9.50 -14.22
CA PRO A 119 4.21 -8.33 -13.96
C PRO A 119 2.88 -8.34 -14.70
N GLU A 120 2.79 -8.98 -15.88
CA GLU A 120 1.54 -9.18 -16.61
C GLU A 120 0.55 -10.04 -15.83
N GLU A 121 1.03 -11.14 -15.24
CA GLU A 121 0.21 -12.04 -14.42
C GLU A 121 -0.27 -11.32 -13.16
N VAL A 122 0.62 -10.57 -12.51
CA VAL A 122 0.28 -9.78 -11.31
C VAL A 122 -0.77 -8.70 -11.62
N ALA A 123 -0.63 -7.99 -12.74
CA ALA A 123 -1.60 -6.99 -13.17
C ALA A 123 -2.98 -7.61 -13.45
N GLU A 124 -3.03 -8.76 -14.13
CA GLU A 124 -4.27 -9.49 -14.39
C GLU A 124 -4.93 -9.98 -13.09
N ASP A 125 -4.14 -10.58 -12.19
CA ASP A 125 -4.61 -11.08 -10.90
C ASP A 125 -5.20 -9.93 -10.06
N ILE A 126 -4.54 -8.76 -10.00
CA ILE A 126 -5.05 -7.57 -9.31
C ILE A 126 -6.41 -7.13 -9.86
N LEU A 127 -6.53 -7.00 -11.18
CA LEU A 127 -7.78 -6.54 -11.80
C LEU A 127 -8.91 -7.56 -11.63
N LYS A 128 -8.60 -8.85 -11.71
CA LYS A 128 -9.57 -9.94 -11.52
C LYS A 128 -10.04 -10.03 -10.06
N MET A 129 -9.14 -9.90 -9.10
CA MET A 129 -9.49 -9.82 -7.68
C MET A 129 -10.37 -8.60 -7.39
N HIS A 130 -10.04 -7.43 -7.94
CA HIS A 130 -10.88 -6.22 -7.82
C HIS A 130 -12.27 -6.44 -8.41
N LYS A 131 -12.37 -6.95 -9.64
CA LYS A 131 -13.66 -7.25 -10.29
C LYS A 131 -14.51 -8.22 -9.48
N THR A 132 -13.89 -9.23 -8.87
CA THR A 132 -14.57 -10.20 -8.00
C THR A 132 -15.19 -9.50 -6.79
N ILE A 133 -14.46 -8.56 -6.15
CA ILE A 133 -14.97 -7.76 -5.03
C ILE A 133 -16.16 -6.89 -5.49
N ILE A 134 -16.00 -6.15 -6.59
CA ILE A 134 -17.06 -5.26 -7.09
C ILE A 134 -18.32 -6.03 -7.48
N THR A 135 -18.19 -7.25 -8.00
CA THR A 135 -19.34 -8.13 -8.33
C THR A 135 -20.24 -8.38 -7.11
N GLY A 136 -19.69 -8.37 -5.89
CA GLY A 136 -20.48 -8.49 -4.65
C GLY A 136 -21.51 -7.37 -4.44
N TYR A 137 -21.34 -6.24 -5.12
CA TYR A 137 -22.25 -5.10 -5.07
C TYR A 137 -23.35 -5.16 -6.15
N LYS A 138 -23.30 -6.13 -7.08
CA LYS A 138 -24.30 -6.30 -8.15
C LYS A 138 -25.72 -6.52 -7.59
N GLY A 139 -25.83 -7.21 -6.45
CA GLY A 139 -27.12 -7.49 -5.81
C GLY A 139 -27.80 -6.28 -5.16
N ILE A 140 -27.14 -5.13 -5.12
CA ILE A 140 -27.66 -3.89 -4.54
C ILE A 140 -27.46 -2.69 -5.48
N ILE A 141 -27.44 -2.93 -6.80
CA ILE A 141 -27.28 -1.88 -7.83
C ILE A 141 -28.31 -0.75 -7.65
N ASP A 142 -29.55 -1.05 -7.26
CA ASP A 142 -30.59 -0.05 -7.01
C ASP A 142 -30.21 0.97 -5.93
N ARG A 143 -29.31 0.61 -5.01
CA ARG A 143 -28.81 1.51 -3.95
C ARG A 143 -27.58 2.31 -4.39
N ILE A 144 -26.81 1.81 -5.35
CA ILE A 144 -25.51 2.36 -5.75
C ILE A 144 -25.63 3.23 -7.00
N GLY A 145 -26.59 2.88 -7.87
CA GLY A 145 -26.71 3.40 -9.23
C GLY A 145 -25.94 2.53 -10.23
N ALA A 146 -26.56 2.28 -11.39
CA ALA A 146 -25.98 1.46 -12.45
C ALA A 146 -24.70 2.06 -13.05
N GLU A 147 -24.66 3.39 -13.20
CA GLU A 147 -23.50 4.14 -13.70
C GLU A 147 -22.29 3.97 -12.79
N LYS A 148 -22.44 4.31 -11.50
CA LYS A 148 -21.35 4.18 -10.50
C LYS A 148 -20.84 2.74 -10.36
N TYR A 149 -21.73 1.75 -10.46
CA TYR A 149 -21.33 0.34 -10.50
C TYR A 149 -20.50 0.02 -11.75
N ALA A 150 -20.95 0.45 -12.94
CA ALA A 150 -20.22 0.24 -14.19
C ALA A 150 -18.83 0.89 -14.14
N GLU A 151 -18.74 2.13 -13.66
CA GLU A 151 -17.46 2.83 -13.49
C GLU A 151 -16.50 2.12 -12.54
N ALA A 152 -16.99 1.52 -11.46
CA ALA A 152 -16.16 0.78 -10.52
C ALA A 152 -15.66 -0.57 -11.07
N THR A 153 -16.38 -1.16 -12.03
CA THR A 153 -15.89 -2.32 -12.78
C THR A 153 -14.82 -1.97 -13.81
N GLU A 154 -14.69 -0.68 -14.15
CA GLU A 154 -13.66 -0.11 -15.02
C GLU A 154 -12.80 0.91 -14.24
N PRO A 155 -11.95 0.43 -13.31
CA PRO A 155 -11.16 1.31 -12.47
C PRO A 155 -10.20 2.20 -13.29
N LYS A 156 -9.85 3.36 -12.73
CA LYS A 156 -8.93 4.34 -13.33
C LYS A 156 -7.67 4.57 -12.51
N HIS A 157 -7.66 4.13 -11.26
CA HIS A 157 -6.56 4.38 -10.34
C HIS A 157 -6.13 3.08 -9.66
N VAL A 158 -4.83 2.82 -9.57
CA VAL A 158 -4.26 1.72 -8.80
C VAL A 158 -3.42 2.28 -7.66
N ALA A 159 -3.78 1.93 -6.43
CA ALA A 159 -3.05 2.31 -5.22
C ALA A 159 -2.29 1.08 -4.69
N LEU A 160 -1.01 1.00 -5.05
CA LEU A 160 -0.04 -0.02 -4.59
C LEU A 160 0.42 0.36 -3.17
N SER A 161 -0.45 0.09 -2.19
CA SER A 161 -0.37 0.66 -0.83
C SER A 161 -1.11 -0.17 0.24
N LEU A 162 -1.55 -1.38 -0.08
CA LEU A 162 -2.45 -2.14 0.78
C LEU A 162 -1.78 -2.73 2.03
N ALA A 163 -0.67 -3.44 1.84
CA ALA A 163 0.09 -4.14 2.88
C ALA A 163 1.44 -4.58 2.30
N GLY A 164 2.38 -4.86 3.20
CA GLY A 164 3.78 -5.14 2.85
C GLY A 164 4.46 -3.97 2.17
N GLU A 165 5.64 -4.22 1.60
CA GLU A 165 6.43 -3.21 0.90
C GLU A 165 6.40 -3.50 -0.61
N PRO A 166 5.79 -2.63 -1.44
CA PRO A 166 5.70 -2.84 -2.88
C PRO A 166 7.07 -2.98 -3.57
N THR A 167 8.11 -2.28 -3.10
CA THR A 167 9.44 -2.33 -3.72
C THR A 167 10.15 -3.68 -3.55
N MET A 168 9.66 -4.55 -2.65
CA MET A 168 10.11 -5.95 -2.57
C MET A 168 9.77 -6.77 -3.82
N TYR A 169 8.80 -6.31 -4.63
CA TYR A 169 8.47 -6.95 -5.89
C TYR A 169 9.46 -6.51 -6.98
N PRO A 170 10.30 -7.42 -7.52
CA PRO A 170 11.43 -7.04 -8.38
C PRO A 170 11.02 -6.42 -9.73
N TYR A 171 9.78 -6.64 -10.16
CA TYR A 171 9.24 -6.15 -11.44
C TYR A 171 8.25 -4.99 -11.25
N LEU A 172 8.40 -4.21 -10.16
CA LEU A 172 7.47 -3.13 -9.81
C LEU A 172 7.40 -2.04 -10.89
N ASP A 173 8.52 -1.72 -11.53
CA ASP A 173 8.57 -0.72 -12.61
C ASP A 173 7.75 -1.17 -13.82
N GLU A 174 7.97 -2.41 -14.27
CA GLU A 174 7.25 -3.05 -15.35
C GLU A 174 5.75 -3.16 -15.05
N LEU A 175 5.38 -3.48 -13.80
CA LEU A 175 3.99 -3.50 -13.34
C LEU A 175 3.32 -2.11 -13.43
N ILE A 176 4.04 -1.05 -13.07
CA ILE A 176 3.56 0.34 -13.20
C ILE A 176 3.31 0.67 -14.68
N GLU A 177 4.25 0.34 -15.56
CA GLU A 177 4.09 0.57 -16.99
C GLU A 177 2.86 -0.15 -17.58
N ILE A 178 2.58 -1.38 -17.13
CA ILE A 178 1.40 -2.14 -17.58
C ILE A 178 0.11 -1.41 -17.20
N PHE A 179 0.03 -0.84 -16.00
CA PHE A 179 -1.14 -0.05 -15.61
C PHE A 179 -1.25 1.26 -16.40
N HIS A 180 -0.13 1.94 -16.67
CA HIS A 180 -0.11 3.13 -17.53
C HIS A 180 -0.54 2.82 -18.97
N LYS A 181 -0.07 1.72 -19.56
CA LYS A 181 -0.51 1.22 -20.89
C LYS A 181 -2.02 0.94 -20.94
N LYS A 182 -2.63 0.62 -19.79
CA LYS A 182 -4.09 0.47 -19.63
C LYS A 182 -4.83 1.77 -19.29
N LYS A 183 -4.15 2.93 -19.36
CA LYS A 183 -4.67 4.26 -19.00
C LYS A 183 -5.18 4.33 -17.57
N MET A 184 -4.44 3.72 -16.64
CA MET A 184 -4.72 3.78 -15.21
C MET A 184 -3.58 4.51 -14.49
N SER A 185 -3.90 5.51 -13.68
CA SER A 185 -2.90 6.20 -12.86
C SER A 185 -2.42 5.30 -11.72
N THR A 186 -1.15 5.39 -11.34
CA THR A 186 -0.55 4.58 -10.28
C THR A 186 -0.09 5.44 -9.10
N PHE A 187 -0.45 5.01 -7.89
CA PHE A 187 0.00 5.60 -6.64
C PHE A 187 0.76 4.52 -5.86
N VAL A 188 2.07 4.68 -5.73
CA VAL A 188 2.92 3.75 -4.98
C VAL A 188 3.20 4.34 -3.62
N VAL A 189 3.02 3.55 -2.56
CA VAL A 189 3.42 3.92 -1.20
C VAL A 189 4.52 2.96 -0.76
N SER A 190 5.72 3.51 -0.58
CA SER A 190 6.90 2.77 -0.13
C SER A 190 7.41 3.28 1.21
N ASN A 191 8.12 2.43 1.94
CA ASN A 191 8.91 2.81 3.11
C ASN A 191 10.25 3.47 2.77
N GLY A 192 10.68 3.48 1.49
CA GLY A 192 11.89 4.14 1.03
C GLY A 192 13.20 3.41 1.35
N VAL A 193 13.16 2.13 1.73
CA VAL A 193 14.39 1.37 2.05
C VAL A 193 15.15 0.97 0.79
N LEU A 194 14.47 0.59 -0.29
CA LEU A 194 15.10 0.13 -1.54
C LEU A 194 15.28 1.30 -2.50
N THR A 195 16.32 2.11 -2.27
CA THR A 195 16.62 3.33 -3.04
C THR A 195 16.75 3.08 -4.54
N ASP A 196 17.37 1.96 -4.93
CA ASP A 196 17.55 1.54 -6.32
C ASP A 196 16.21 1.34 -7.05
N VAL A 197 15.22 0.76 -6.35
CA VAL A 197 13.87 0.59 -6.90
C VAL A 197 13.17 1.94 -6.99
N ILE A 198 13.30 2.81 -5.97
CA ILE A 198 12.72 4.16 -5.97
C ILE A 198 13.26 5.01 -7.12
N GLU A 199 14.56 4.90 -7.41
CA GLU A 199 15.21 5.55 -8.54
C GLU A 199 14.59 5.08 -9.87
N LYS A 200 14.41 3.77 -10.05
CA LYS A 200 13.87 3.19 -11.29
C LYS A 200 12.40 3.56 -11.55
N ILE A 201 11.52 3.39 -10.56
CA ILE A 201 10.06 3.43 -10.78
C ILE A 201 9.52 4.83 -11.11
N ASN A 202 8.56 4.94 -12.02
CA ASN A 202 7.93 6.23 -12.35
C ASN A 202 6.40 6.19 -12.26
N PRO A 203 5.81 6.04 -11.06
CA PRO A 203 4.35 6.08 -10.89
C PRO A 203 3.77 7.48 -11.16
N THR A 204 2.44 7.57 -11.29
CA THR A 204 1.74 8.87 -11.41
C THR A 204 2.01 9.77 -10.20
N GLN A 205 2.03 9.19 -8.99
CA GLN A 205 2.50 9.86 -7.79
C GLN A 205 3.20 8.83 -6.88
N LEU A 206 4.44 9.14 -6.51
CA LEU A 206 5.22 8.34 -5.57
C LEU A 206 5.04 8.88 -4.16
N TYR A 207 4.74 7.99 -3.22
CA TYR A 207 4.75 8.26 -1.79
C TYR A 207 5.91 7.54 -1.11
N VAL A 208 6.65 8.26 -0.28
CA VAL A 208 7.56 7.67 0.71
C VAL A 208 7.01 7.96 2.11
N SER A 209 6.85 6.91 2.91
CA SER A 209 6.42 7.05 4.31
C SER A 209 7.62 7.44 5.16
N LEU A 210 7.52 8.58 5.84
CA LEU A 210 8.56 9.09 6.74
C LEU A 210 7.93 9.31 8.12
N ASP A 211 8.04 8.31 8.98
CA ASP A 211 7.34 8.25 10.27
C ASP A 211 8.28 8.43 11.48
N ALA A 212 9.56 8.73 11.23
CA ALA A 212 10.59 8.93 12.25
C ALA A 212 11.55 10.07 11.84
N THR A 213 12.21 10.67 12.82
CA THR A 213 13.08 11.86 12.63
C THR A 213 14.57 11.55 12.81
N ASP A 214 14.89 10.42 13.41
CA ASP A 214 16.25 9.98 13.70
C ASP A 214 16.30 8.44 13.83
N LEU A 215 17.51 7.89 13.97
CA LEU A 215 17.71 6.45 14.08
C LEU A 215 16.98 5.83 15.28
N GLU A 216 16.94 6.52 16.41
CA GLU A 216 16.36 6.00 17.66
C GLU A 216 14.83 5.92 17.56
N SER A 217 14.19 7.00 17.10
CA SER A 217 12.76 7.01 16.79
C SER A 217 12.43 6.01 15.68
N TYR A 218 13.28 5.85 14.66
CA TYR A 218 13.07 4.88 13.59
C TYR A 218 13.10 3.43 14.09
N LYS A 219 14.08 3.06 14.91
CA LYS A 219 14.15 1.74 15.56
C LYS A 219 12.94 1.50 16.45
N LYS A 220 12.45 2.51 17.16
CA LYS A 220 11.28 2.39 18.04
C LYS A 220 9.97 2.26 17.26
N ILE A 221 9.75 3.11 16.26
CA ILE A 221 8.47 3.27 15.57
C ILE A 221 8.33 2.24 14.44
N CYS A 222 9.35 2.12 13.60
CA CYS A 222 9.33 1.29 12.40
C CYS A 222 9.97 -0.09 12.62
N ARG A 223 10.70 -0.28 13.73
CA ARG A 223 11.44 -1.50 14.07
C ARG A 223 12.37 -1.96 12.94
N GLY A 224 12.96 -1.00 12.22
CA GLY A 224 13.96 -1.24 11.19
C GLY A 224 15.39 -1.20 11.73
N THR A 225 16.37 -1.50 10.87
CA THR A 225 17.79 -1.44 11.22
C THR A 225 18.40 -0.08 10.89
N GLU A 226 19.61 0.18 11.38
CA GLU A 226 20.39 1.36 11.01
C GLU A 226 20.69 1.43 9.51
N GLN A 227 20.95 0.29 8.88
CA GLN A 227 21.12 0.24 7.42
C GLN A 227 19.86 0.70 6.69
N ASN A 228 18.68 0.28 7.15
CA ASN A 228 17.43 0.75 6.56
C ASN A 228 17.25 2.27 6.72
N TRP A 229 17.60 2.83 7.88
CA TRP A 229 17.52 4.27 8.11
C TRP A 229 18.43 5.05 7.17
N ASN A 230 19.69 4.62 7.02
CA ASN A 230 20.63 5.24 6.09
C ASN A 230 20.12 5.18 4.65
N SER A 231 19.58 4.04 4.20
CA SER A 231 18.98 3.94 2.86
C SER A 231 17.76 4.83 2.67
N ILE A 232 16.94 5.03 3.71
CA ILE A 232 15.84 5.99 3.67
C ILE A 232 16.38 7.40 3.47
N LEU A 233 17.44 7.79 4.18
CA LEU A 233 18.09 9.09 4.00
C LEU A 233 18.62 9.26 2.57
N ASP A 234 19.25 8.24 2.00
CA ASP A 234 19.67 8.24 0.58
C ASP A 234 18.47 8.39 -0.36
N THR A 235 17.36 7.72 -0.06
CA THR A 235 16.11 7.86 -0.82
C THR A 235 15.58 9.29 -0.75
N LEU A 236 15.59 9.94 0.43
CA LEU A 236 15.14 11.33 0.56
C LEU A 236 15.92 12.24 -0.38
N ASP A 237 17.24 12.08 -0.47
CA ASP A 237 18.09 12.89 -1.37
C ASP A 237 17.71 12.74 -2.85
N LEU A 238 17.09 11.63 -3.26
CA LEU A 238 16.73 11.35 -4.64
C LEU A 238 15.30 11.79 -5.02
N LEU A 239 14.42 12.04 -4.04
CA LEU A 239 13.00 12.32 -4.31
C LEU A 239 12.73 13.60 -5.12
N HIS A 240 13.70 14.52 -5.16
CA HIS A 240 13.61 15.74 -5.95
C HIS A 240 13.73 15.47 -7.46
N GLU A 241 14.36 14.38 -7.88
CA GLU A 241 14.53 13.99 -9.29
C GLU A 241 13.25 13.35 -9.87
N LYS A 242 12.36 12.87 -9.01
CA LYS A 242 11.11 12.23 -9.41
C LYS A 242 10.07 13.28 -9.83
N LYS A 243 9.22 12.90 -10.79
CA LYS A 243 8.22 13.79 -11.42
C LYS A 243 7.19 14.36 -10.45
N ARG A 244 6.66 13.51 -9.57
CA ARG A 244 5.59 13.86 -8.63
C ARG A 244 5.70 13.03 -7.35
N THR A 245 6.14 13.67 -6.27
CA THR A 245 6.43 13.01 -4.99
C THR A 245 5.63 13.59 -3.84
N CYS A 246 5.35 12.72 -2.87
CA CYS A 246 4.75 13.11 -1.61
C CYS A 246 5.40 12.36 -0.45
N LEU A 247 5.86 13.06 0.57
CA LEU A 247 6.14 12.42 1.85
C LEU A 247 4.84 12.25 2.61
N ARG A 248 4.65 11.09 3.24
CA ARG A 248 3.53 10.88 4.16
C ARG A 248 4.05 10.54 5.54
N THR A 249 3.66 11.34 6.52
CA THR A 249 4.00 11.12 7.93
C THR A 249 2.74 10.73 8.68
N THR A 250 2.76 9.52 9.23
CA THR A 250 1.74 9.00 10.13
C THR A 250 2.08 9.41 11.55
N VAL A 251 1.33 10.38 12.06
CA VAL A 251 1.56 10.99 13.36
C VAL A 251 0.80 10.23 14.44
N ILE A 252 1.53 9.78 15.46
CA ILE A 252 1.05 9.08 16.64
C ILE A 252 1.31 9.97 17.84
N LYS A 253 0.25 10.20 18.62
CA LYS A 253 0.29 11.11 19.77
C LYS A 253 1.32 10.68 20.80
N ASN A 254 2.09 11.63 21.32
CA ASN A 254 3.19 11.46 22.28
C ASN A 254 4.32 10.52 21.80
N ILE A 255 4.41 10.22 20.50
CA ILE A 255 5.46 9.35 19.95
C ILE A 255 6.29 10.09 18.90
N ASN A 256 5.65 10.68 17.89
CA ASN A 256 6.30 11.42 16.81
C ASN A 256 5.50 12.69 16.40
N ASP A 257 4.77 13.27 17.34
CA ASP A 257 3.89 14.43 17.14
C ASP A 257 4.58 15.79 17.26
N ASP A 258 5.88 15.81 17.54
CA ASP A 258 6.75 16.98 17.38
C ASP A 258 7.16 17.12 15.90
N LEU A 259 6.25 17.66 15.09
CA LEU A 259 6.46 17.80 13.63
C LEU A 259 7.60 18.74 13.28
N SER A 260 8.00 19.61 14.19
CA SER A 260 9.09 20.55 13.96
C SER A 260 10.44 19.86 13.72
N LYS A 261 10.60 18.63 14.24
CA LYS A 261 11.78 17.79 14.01
C LYS A 261 11.84 17.17 12.61
N PHE A 262 10.73 17.16 11.87
CA PHE A 262 10.71 16.66 10.50
C PHE A 262 11.13 17.72 9.46
N ALA A 263 11.15 19.01 9.83
CA ALA A 263 11.37 20.10 8.89
C ALA A 263 12.65 19.93 8.04
N GLU A 264 13.78 19.60 8.66
CA GLU A 264 15.05 19.37 7.95
C GLU A 264 14.98 18.17 6.99
N LEU A 265 14.28 17.09 7.36
CA LEU A 265 14.10 15.92 6.50
C LEU A 265 13.15 16.21 5.34
N TYR A 266 12.12 17.02 5.58
CA TYR A 266 11.19 17.48 4.56
C TYR A 266 11.88 18.36 3.52
N ASP A 267 12.68 19.33 3.97
CA ASP A 267 13.47 20.20 3.09
C ASP A 267 14.54 19.39 2.33
N ARG A 268 15.24 18.47 3.01
CA ARG A 268 16.18 17.53 2.37
C ARG A 268 15.52 16.77 1.22
N ALA A 269 14.31 16.24 1.45
CA ALA A 269 13.60 15.45 0.46
C ALA A 269 13.06 16.29 -0.72
N ASN A 270 12.82 17.59 -0.48
CA ASN A 270 12.35 18.56 -1.45
C ASN A 270 11.20 18.01 -2.34
N VAL A 271 10.23 17.33 -1.74
CA VAL A 271 9.09 16.72 -2.44
C VAL A 271 8.07 17.77 -2.88
N ASN A 272 7.11 17.42 -3.74
CA ASN A 272 6.04 18.35 -4.11
C ASN A 272 5.03 18.56 -2.97
N PHE A 273 4.72 17.49 -2.23
CA PHE A 273 3.66 17.50 -1.21
C PHE A 273 4.07 16.77 0.06
N ILE A 274 3.44 17.15 1.18
CA ILE A 274 3.51 16.39 2.42
C ILE A 274 2.08 16.10 2.88
N GLU A 275 1.78 14.82 3.13
CA GLU A 275 0.57 14.40 3.83
C GLU A 275 0.93 14.13 5.30
N VAL A 276 0.50 15.03 6.19
CA VAL A 276 0.58 14.80 7.64
C VAL A 276 -0.74 14.18 8.07
N LYS A 277 -0.70 12.94 8.58
CA LYS A 277 -1.91 12.16 8.84
C LYS A 277 -1.89 11.56 10.24
N SER A 278 -2.97 11.73 10.99
CA SER A 278 -3.12 11.01 12.25
C SER A 278 -3.12 9.50 12.02
N TYR A 279 -2.45 8.78 12.92
CA TYR A 279 -2.68 7.37 13.13
C TYR A 279 -4.19 7.08 13.30
N MET A 280 -4.63 5.92 12.80
CA MET A 280 -5.99 5.43 12.93
C MET A 280 -5.96 4.03 13.57
N ASN A 281 -6.65 3.85 14.71
CA ASN A 281 -6.63 2.62 15.49
C ASN A 281 -7.42 1.47 14.82
N VAL A 282 -6.77 0.79 13.87
CA VAL A 282 -7.40 -0.24 13.00
C VAL A 282 -6.50 -1.46 12.79
N GLY A 283 -7.13 -2.60 12.47
CA GLY A 283 -6.41 -3.85 12.22
C GLY A 283 -5.60 -4.33 13.44
N TYR A 284 -4.42 -4.90 13.19
CA TYR A 284 -3.52 -5.42 14.23
C TYR A 284 -2.80 -4.33 15.02
N SER A 285 -2.71 -3.10 14.50
CA SER A 285 -2.15 -1.97 15.27
C SER A 285 -2.88 -1.75 16.60
N ARG A 286 -4.16 -2.16 16.71
CA ARG A 286 -4.96 -2.11 17.94
C ARG A 286 -4.43 -2.99 19.08
N LYS A 287 -3.50 -3.90 18.79
CA LYS A 287 -2.80 -4.71 19.80
C LYS A 287 -1.52 -4.04 20.33
N ARG A 288 -1.05 -2.99 19.64
CA ARG A 288 0.20 -2.28 19.91
C ARG A 288 -0.02 -0.84 20.38
N LEU A 289 -1.08 -0.21 19.89
CA LEU A 289 -1.45 1.18 20.15
C LEU A 289 -2.93 1.28 20.55
N ASN A 290 -3.25 2.36 21.25
CA ASN A 290 -4.55 2.68 21.82
C ASN A 290 -5.32 3.70 20.97
N LEU A 291 -6.60 3.88 21.29
CA LEU A 291 -7.44 4.91 20.66
C LEU A 291 -6.94 6.33 20.95
N ASP A 292 -6.40 6.55 22.15
CA ASP A 292 -5.90 7.85 22.60
C ASP A 292 -4.58 8.26 21.93
N ASP A 293 -3.93 7.32 21.24
CA ASP A 293 -2.72 7.59 20.44
C ASP A 293 -3.07 8.25 19.09
N MET A 294 -4.37 8.41 18.77
CA MET A 294 -4.84 9.14 17.61
C MET A 294 -4.93 10.65 17.90
N ILE A 295 -4.40 11.47 16.99
CA ILE A 295 -4.43 12.93 17.11
C ILE A 295 -5.78 13.46 16.62
N LYS A 296 -6.32 14.49 17.30
CA LYS A 296 -7.56 15.15 16.86
C LYS A 296 -7.28 16.01 15.62
N HIS A 297 -8.27 16.22 14.76
CA HIS A 297 -8.06 16.96 13.51
C HIS A 297 -7.57 18.40 13.73
N ASP A 298 -8.20 19.13 14.65
CA ASP A 298 -7.81 20.52 14.96
C ASP A 298 -6.39 20.59 15.55
N GLU A 299 -6.01 19.59 16.35
CA GLU A 299 -4.65 19.43 16.88
C GLU A 299 -3.65 19.15 15.75
N LEU A 300 -4.01 18.28 14.81
CA LEU A 300 -3.21 17.95 13.62
C LEU A 300 -2.95 19.19 12.74
N ILE A 301 -3.99 19.99 12.46
CA ILE A 301 -3.84 21.25 11.71
C ILE A 301 -2.87 22.18 12.45
N LYS A 302 -3.02 22.32 13.76
CA LYS A 302 -2.16 23.20 14.56
C LYS A 302 -0.69 22.80 14.46
N ILE A 303 -0.37 21.52 14.67
CA ILE A 303 1.02 21.05 14.60
C ILE A 303 1.56 21.06 13.16
N SER A 304 0.72 20.86 12.14
CA SER A 304 1.15 20.96 10.74
C SER A 304 1.56 22.38 10.36
N LYS A 305 0.93 23.41 10.95
CA LYS A 305 1.33 24.80 10.71
C LYS A 305 2.71 25.16 11.26
N GLU A 306 3.21 24.41 12.25
CA GLU A 306 4.56 24.62 12.78
C GLU A 306 5.67 24.29 11.75
N ILE A 307 5.33 23.56 10.68
CA ILE A 307 6.21 23.25 9.55
C ILE A 307 6.40 24.49 8.63
N GLU A 308 5.39 25.35 8.51
CA GLU A 308 5.41 26.52 7.61
C GLU A 308 6.52 27.51 7.99
N ASP A 309 6.74 27.71 9.29
CA ASP A 309 7.76 28.62 9.80
C ASP A 309 9.19 28.04 9.70
N LYS A 310 9.33 26.75 9.38
CA LYS A 310 10.59 25.99 9.51
C LYS A 310 11.04 25.29 8.23
N SER A 311 10.27 25.36 7.16
CA SER A 311 10.53 24.62 5.92
C SER A 311 9.95 25.33 4.71
N ALA A 312 10.22 24.82 3.52
CA ALA A 312 9.64 25.35 2.28
C ALA A 312 8.22 24.81 1.97
N PHE A 313 7.42 24.46 2.99
CA PHE A 313 6.11 23.85 2.82
C PHE A 313 4.99 24.62 3.52
N GLU A 314 3.88 24.84 2.82
CA GLU A 314 2.69 25.54 3.34
C GLU A 314 1.47 24.62 3.34
N VAL A 315 0.60 24.73 4.35
CA VAL A 315 -0.68 24.02 4.40
C VAL A 315 -1.62 24.59 3.34
N ILE A 316 -2.08 23.73 2.43
CA ILE A 316 -2.96 24.11 1.32
C ILE A 316 -4.36 23.49 1.40
N ASP A 317 -4.53 22.37 2.12
CA ASP A 317 -5.82 21.71 2.29
C ASP A 317 -5.80 20.73 3.48
N ASP A 318 -6.96 20.24 3.90
CA ASP A 318 -7.12 19.27 4.97
C ASP A 318 -8.36 18.36 4.78
N SER A 319 -8.47 17.26 5.51
CA SER A 319 -9.68 16.43 5.51
C SER A 319 -9.94 15.83 6.89
N GLN A 320 -10.97 16.36 7.55
CA GLN A 320 -11.37 15.94 8.90
C GLN A 320 -11.74 14.46 8.99
N ASP A 321 -12.50 13.94 8.03
CA ASP A 321 -12.93 12.53 8.07
C ASP A 321 -11.77 11.53 8.02
N SER A 322 -10.64 11.94 7.44
CA SER A 322 -9.42 11.13 7.35
C SER A 322 -8.31 11.59 8.29
N ARG A 323 -8.53 12.67 9.06
CA ARG A 323 -7.55 13.35 9.91
C ARG A 323 -6.20 13.51 9.21
N VAL A 324 -6.21 14.26 8.12
CA VAL A 324 -5.03 14.50 7.28
C VAL A 324 -4.96 15.95 6.87
N VAL A 325 -3.76 16.50 6.82
CA VAL A 325 -3.42 17.83 6.34
C VAL A 325 -2.48 17.67 5.15
N LEU A 326 -2.70 18.46 4.11
CA LEU A 326 -1.87 18.52 2.91
C LEU A 326 -1.05 19.80 2.93
N LEU A 327 0.27 19.64 2.84
CA LEU A 327 1.18 20.74 2.59
C LEU A 327 1.73 20.65 1.17
N SER A 328 2.02 21.80 0.58
CA SER A 328 2.65 21.94 -0.73
C SER A 328 3.98 22.65 -0.60
N ASN A 329 4.95 22.22 -1.39
CA ASN A 329 6.21 22.93 -1.54
C ASN A 329 5.97 24.29 -2.20
N THR A 330 6.61 25.34 -1.68
CA THR A 330 6.50 26.72 -2.14
C THR A 330 7.60 27.12 -3.12
N LEU A 331 8.66 26.32 -3.26
CA LEU A 331 9.71 26.55 -4.24
C LEU A 331 9.13 26.40 -5.66
N GLU A 332 9.42 27.38 -6.52
CA GLU A 332 8.82 27.49 -7.86
C GLU A 332 8.99 26.22 -8.72
N ASN A 333 10.13 25.53 -8.62
CA ASN A 333 10.41 24.30 -9.36
C ASN A 333 9.71 23.05 -8.79
N ARG A 334 9.04 23.15 -7.63
CA ARG A 334 8.39 22.03 -6.93
C ARG A 334 6.92 22.29 -6.61
N CYS A 335 6.48 23.54 -6.66
CA CYS A 335 5.09 23.94 -6.54
C CYS A 335 4.32 23.53 -7.80
N ILE A 336 3.54 22.45 -7.70
CA ILE A 336 2.71 21.94 -8.81
C ILE A 336 1.25 21.83 -8.36
N ASN A 337 0.32 21.83 -9.33
CA ASN A 337 -1.10 21.67 -9.01
C ASN A 337 -1.34 20.33 -8.29
N PRO A 338 -1.99 20.32 -7.10
CA PRO A 338 -2.41 19.09 -6.45
C PRO A 338 -3.35 18.27 -7.31
N LYS A 339 -4.24 18.88 -8.09
CA LYS A 339 -5.13 18.16 -9.00
C LYS A 339 -4.33 17.55 -10.16
N ILE A 340 -4.51 16.25 -10.34
CA ILE A 340 -3.88 15.50 -11.41
C ILE A 340 -4.78 15.57 -12.64
N ASP A 341 -4.21 15.94 -13.78
CA ASP A 341 -4.87 15.80 -15.06
C ASP A 341 -4.77 14.33 -15.52
N PHE A 342 -5.88 13.60 -15.38
CA PHE A 342 -5.94 12.19 -15.77
C PHE A 342 -6.20 11.97 -17.26
N GLU A 343 -6.49 13.03 -18.04
CA GLU A 343 -6.73 12.91 -19.49
C GLU A 343 -5.41 12.83 -20.27
N ASN A 344 -4.36 13.48 -19.75
CA ASN A 344 -3.04 13.59 -20.37
C ASN A 344 -1.97 12.68 -19.71
N LEU A 345 -2.40 11.59 -19.06
CA LEU A 345 -1.56 10.68 -18.28
C LEU A 345 -0.89 9.57 -19.10
#